data_AF-A0A4U2ZXM2-F1
#
_entry.id   AF-A0A4U2ZXM2-F1
#
_cell.length_a   1.000
_cell.length_b   1.000
_cell.length_c   1.000
_cell.angle_alpha   90.00
_cell.angle_beta   90.00
_cell.angle_gamma   90.00
#
_symmetry.space_group_name_H-M   'P 1'
#
loop_
_entity.id
_entity.type
_entity.pdbx_description
1 polymer ?
#
loop_
_entity_poly.entity_id
_entity_poly.type
_entity_poly.pdbx_seq_one_letter_code
_entity_poly.pdbx_strand_id
1 'polypeptide(L)'
;MNPGVLNKRITIQQEFTNKKDEEGNPVPSEWKDVVTVWARAKTPFGKGFNYEIFAGNTENAVRTVNFFIRFRRGIDAKMRILYEGRLFEVKAVVDVDEQ
;
A
#
# COMPACT_ATOMS: atom_id res chain seq x y z
N MET A 1 5.94 11.26 16.35
CA MET A 1 6.74 10.60 15.29
C MET A 1 8.08 11.31 15.10
N ASN A 2 9.21 10.59 15.14
CA ASN A 2 10.53 11.16 14.82
C ASN A 2 10.62 11.47 13.31
N PRO A 3 10.94 12.71 12.88
CA PRO A 3 10.89 13.10 11.46
C PRO A 3 11.93 12.39 10.57
N GLY A 4 13.02 11.86 11.14
CA GLY A 4 14.08 11.16 10.41
C GLY A 4 13.78 9.72 9.98
N VAL A 5 12.64 9.14 10.36
CA VAL A 5 12.34 7.73 10.06
C VAL A 5 11.66 7.50 8.71
N LEU A 6 11.07 8.55 8.12
CA LEU A 6 10.34 8.50 6.85
C LEU A 6 11.26 8.87 5.69
N ASN A 7 12.17 7.96 5.32
CA ASN A 7 13.23 8.21 4.35
C ASN A 7 12.96 7.62 2.96
N LYS A 8 11.79 7.01 2.72
CA LYS A 8 11.42 6.40 1.44
C LYS A 8 10.27 7.17 0.80
N ARG A 9 10.31 7.37 -0.51
CA ARG A 9 9.18 7.96 -1.25
C ARG A 9 8.33 6.85 -1.85
N ILE A 10 7.03 6.89 -1.58
CA ILE A 10 6.05 5.98 -2.16
C ILE A 10 4.98 6.79 -2.87
N THR A 11 4.43 6.25 -3.96
CA THR A 11 3.27 6.82 -4.64
C THR A 11 2.08 5.89 -4.43
N ILE A 12 0.98 6.44 -3.93
CA ILE A 12 -0.26 5.72 -3.72
C ILE A 12 -1.13 5.97 -4.95
N GLN A 13 -1.59 4.89 -5.56
CA GLN A 13 -2.45 4.91 -6.72
C GLN A 13 -3.81 4.31 -6.35
N GLN A 14 -4.87 4.95 -6.82
CA GLN A 14 -6.23 4.48 -6.65
C GLN A 14 -6.77 3.97 -7.97
N GLU A 15 -7.52 2.88 -7.90
CA GLU A 15 -8.29 2.40 -9.03
C GLU A 15 -9.44 3.37 -9.33
N PHE A 16 -9.45 3.90 -10.55
CA PHE A 16 -10.51 4.74 -11.06
C PHE A 16 -11.48 3.89 -11.88
N THR A 17 -12.23 3.04 -11.19
CA THR A 17 -13.33 2.25 -11.78
C THR A 17 -14.57 3.11 -11.80
N ASN A 18 -14.73 3.95 -12.82
CA ASN A 18 -16.01 4.66 -13.05
C ASN A 18 -16.13 5.40 -14.37
N LYS A 19 -15.21 5.20 -15.32
CA LYS A 19 -15.55 5.57 -16.68
C LYS A 19 -16.47 4.46 -17.21
N LYS A 20 -17.72 4.83 -17.48
CA LYS A 20 -18.52 4.15 -18.50
C LYS A 20 -18.26 4.96 -19.75
N ASP A 21 -17.92 4.30 -20.84
CA ASP A 21 -17.85 5.00 -22.11
C ASP A 21 -19.25 5.52 -22.47
N GLU A 22 -19.36 6.43 -23.45
CA GLU A 22 -20.67 7.01 -23.86
C GLU A 22 -21.66 5.91 -24.31
N GLU A 23 -21.12 4.74 -24.67
CA GLU A 23 -21.83 3.53 -25.08
C GLU A 23 -22.15 2.54 -23.94
N GLY A 24 -21.88 2.89 -22.68
CA GLY A 24 -22.22 2.08 -21.50
C GLY A 24 -21.28 0.88 -21.23
N ASN A 25 -20.22 0.73 -22.03
CA ASN A 25 -19.21 -0.32 -21.83
C ASN A 25 -18.33 -0.04 -20.60
N PRO A 26 -17.99 -1.08 -19.80
CA PRO A 26 -17.02 -0.94 -18.73
C PRO A 26 -15.63 -0.74 -19.35
N VAL A 27 -15.05 0.46 -19.23
CA VAL A 27 -13.64 0.65 -19.61
C VAL A 27 -12.71 0.01 -18.57
N PRO A 28 -11.52 -0.43 -18.99
CA PRO A 28 -10.55 -1.03 -18.10
C PRO A 28 -10.20 -0.10 -16.93
N SER A 29 -10.04 -0.69 -15.74
CA SER A 29 -9.60 -0.01 -14.53
C SER A 29 -8.32 0.80 -14.78
N GLU A 30 -8.47 2.13 -14.83
CA GLU A 30 -7.32 3.04 -14.88
C GLU A 30 -6.81 3.28 -13.47
N TRP A 31 -5.50 3.18 -13.28
CA TRP A 31 -4.88 3.48 -12.00
C TRP A 31 -4.25 4.85 -12.06
N LYS A 32 -4.67 5.72 -11.16
CA LYS A 32 -4.20 7.11 -11.11
C LYS A 32 -3.39 7.37 -9.86
N ASP A 33 -2.28 8.09 -10.02
CA ASP A 33 -1.47 8.60 -8.91
C ASP A 33 -2.29 9.61 -8.09
N VAL A 34 -2.59 9.23 -6.84
CA VAL A 34 -3.34 10.08 -5.90
C VAL A 34 -2.39 10.98 -5.14
N VAL A 35 -1.30 10.41 -4.61
CA VAL A 35 -0.35 11.15 -3.80
C VAL A 35 1.01 10.46 -3.76
N THR A 36 2.08 11.25 -3.76
CA THR A 36 3.40 10.79 -3.35
C THR A 36 3.72 11.26 -1.95
N VAL A 37 4.04 10.34 -1.03
CA VAL A 37 4.34 10.62 0.38
C VAL A 37 5.67 10.01 0.81
N TRP A 38 6.21 10.55 1.89
CA TRP A 38 7.32 9.93 2.61
C TRP A 38 6.80 8.82 3.53
N ALA A 39 7.42 7.65 3.43
CA ALA A 39 7.11 6.46 4.16
C ALA A 39 8.38 5.85 4.77
N ARG A 40 8.19 4.96 5.74
CA ARG A 40 9.20 4.04 6.23
C ARG A 40 8.83 2.64 5.75
N ALA A 41 9.68 2.03 4.93
CA ALA A 41 9.52 0.63 4.53
C ALA A 41 10.20 -0.28 5.56
N LYS A 42 9.47 -1.22 6.14
CA LYS A 42 10.02 -2.35 6.92
C LYS A 42 9.71 -3.66 6.22
N THR A 43 10.75 -4.43 5.92
CA THR A 43 10.60 -5.82 5.47
C THR A 43 10.49 -6.75 6.69
N PRO A 44 9.67 -7.81 6.64
CA PRO A 44 9.55 -8.80 7.71
C PRO A 44 10.82 -9.63 7.88
N PHE A 45 11.78 -9.55 6.96
CA PHE A 45 13.06 -10.28 7.01
C PHE A 45 14.07 -9.73 8.04
N GLY A 46 13.68 -8.76 8.89
CA GLY A 46 14.50 -8.27 10.00
C GLY A 46 13.93 -8.69 11.35
N LYS A 47 14.76 -9.32 12.20
CA LYS A 47 14.50 -9.63 13.62
C LYS A 47 13.67 -8.52 14.28
N GLY A 48 12.39 -8.76 14.56
CA GLY A 48 11.58 -7.85 15.37
C GLY A 48 10.21 -7.44 14.83
N PHE A 49 9.65 -8.15 13.84
CA PHE A 49 8.19 -8.14 13.65
C PHE A 49 7.67 -9.56 13.85
N ASN A 50 6.71 -9.68 14.77
CA ASN A 50 6.05 -10.94 15.10
C ASN A 50 5.40 -11.46 13.82
N TYR A 51 5.90 -12.61 13.38
CA TYR A 51 5.33 -13.39 12.30
C TYR A 51 4.07 -14.07 12.86
N GLU A 52 3.00 -13.30 13.08
CA GLU A 52 1.69 -13.92 13.27
C GLU A 52 1.19 -14.35 11.88
N ILE A 53 1.78 -15.47 11.44
CA ILE A 53 1.11 -16.59 10.82
C ILE A 53 -0.12 -16.20 9.98
N PHE A 54 0.12 -15.76 8.75
CA PHE A 54 -0.76 -16.16 7.65
C PHE A 54 -0.29 -17.54 7.15
N ALA A 55 -0.40 -18.59 7.99
CA ALA A 55 -0.12 -19.99 7.61
C ALA A 55 -1.24 -20.58 6.75
N GLY A 56 -1.55 -19.92 5.63
CA GLY A 56 -2.46 -20.44 4.62
C GLY A 56 -1.76 -20.76 3.30
N ASN A 57 -0.81 -19.92 2.87
CA ASN A 57 -0.18 -20.05 1.56
C ASN A 57 1.34 -19.92 1.67
N THR A 58 2.03 -21.06 1.66
CA THR A 58 3.50 -21.19 1.62
C THR A 58 4.15 -20.44 0.45
N GLU A 59 3.40 -20.08 -0.60
CA GLU A 59 3.87 -19.27 -1.73
C GLU A 59 3.74 -17.75 -1.51
N ASN A 60 2.94 -17.29 -0.53
CA ASN A 60 2.75 -15.87 -0.20
C ASN A 60 3.81 -15.30 0.76
N ALA A 61 4.79 -16.12 1.18
CA ALA A 61 5.99 -15.65 1.89
C ALA A 61 6.89 -14.74 1.01
N VAL A 62 6.47 -14.47 -0.23
CA VAL A 62 7.08 -13.53 -1.16
C VAL A 62 6.80 -12.09 -0.69
N ARG A 63 7.80 -11.50 -0.03
CA ARG A 63 8.05 -10.03 0.04
C ARG A 63 6.89 -9.13 0.44
N THR A 64 6.18 -9.45 1.54
CA THR A 64 5.33 -8.44 2.19
C THR A 64 6.20 -7.29 2.71
N VAL A 65 5.83 -6.03 2.50
CA VAL A 65 6.56 -4.85 3.01
C VAL A 65 5.57 -3.96 3.75
N ASN A 66 5.88 -3.63 5.00
CA ASN A 66 5.09 -2.71 5.80
C ASN A 66 5.54 -1.28 5.52
N PHE A 67 4.65 -0.47 4.95
CA PHE A 67 4.90 0.95 4.72
C PHE A 67 4.20 1.78 5.80
N PHE A 68 4.99 2.43 6.65
CA PHE A 68 4.46 3.36 7.64
C PHE A 68 4.47 4.77 7.06
N ILE A 69 3.31 5.41 7.03
CA ILE A 69 3.12 6.80 6.62
C ILE A 69 2.49 7.60 7.75
N ARG A 70 2.49 8.93 7.62
CA ARG A 70 1.66 9.76 8.50
C ARG A 70 0.19 9.47 8.21
N PHE A 71 -0.64 9.57 9.25
CA PHE A 71 -2.08 9.42 9.11
C PHE A 71 -2.60 10.32 7.99
N ARG A 72 -3.36 9.72 7.08
CA ARG A 72 -4.00 10.40 5.97
C ARG A 72 -5.33 9.73 5.72
N ARG A 73 -6.40 10.53 5.76
CA ARG A 73 -7.73 10.08 5.37
C ARG A 73 -7.78 9.74 3.88
N GLY A 74 -8.59 8.74 3.55
CA GLY A 74 -8.81 8.31 2.17
C GLY A 74 -7.76 7.35 1.63
N ILE A 75 -6.99 6.67 2.49
CA ILE A 75 -6.20 5.50 2.09
C ILE A 75 -7.04 4.25 2.35
N ASP A 76 -7.19 3.42 1.32
CA ASP A 76 -8.04 2.22 1.35
C ASP A 76 -7.24 1.00 0.89
N ALA A 77 -7.66 -0.20 1.31
CA ALA A 77 -7.02 -1.45 0.91
C ALA A 77 -7.17 -1.77 -0.60
N LYS A 78 -8.12 -1.13 -1.30
CA LYS A 78 -8.25 -1.22 -2.76
C LYS A 78 -7.18 -0.43 -3.53
N MET A 79 -6.35 0.36 -2.83
CA MET A 79 -5.26 1.11 -3.44
C MET A 79 -4.03 0.24 -3.66
N ARG A 80 -3.13 0.72 -4.52
CA ARG A 80 -1.81 0.12 -4.73
C ARG A 80 -0.71 1.13 -4.46
N ILE A 81 0.47 0.64 -4.11
CA ILE A 81 1.63 1.44 -3.79
C ILE A 81 2.71 1.19 -4.85
N LEU A 82 3.17 2.26 -5.50
CA LEU A 82 4.34 2.27 -6.34
C LEU A 82 5.56 2.72 -5.51
N TYR A 83 6.53 1.83 -5.37
CA TYR A 83 7.77 2.08 -4.65
C TYR A 83 8.96 1.56 -5.46
N GLU A 84 9.91 2.44 -5.79
CA GLU A 84 11.14 2.07 -6.52
C GLU A 84 10.88 1.33 -7.84
N GLY A 85 9.82 1.70 -8.56
CA GLY A 85 9.40 1.05 -9.81
C GLY A 85 8.69 -0.30 -9.62
N ARG A 86 8.47 -0.73 -8.37
CA ARG A 86 7.72 -1.95 -8.04
C ARG A 86 6.32 -1.58 -7.56
N LEU A 87 5.33 -2.35 -8.02
CA LEU A 87 3.96 -2.24 -7.58
C LEU A 87 3.71 -3.20 -6.41
N PHE A 88 3.04 -2.69 -5.39
CA PHE A 88 2.64 -3.43 -4.20
C PHE A 88 1.13 -3.27 -4.01
N GLU A 89 0.45 -4.38 -3.78
CA GLU A 89 -0.96 -4.37 -3.40
C GLU A 89 -1.11 -4.17 -1.90
N VAL A 90 -2.11 -3.38 -1.49
CA VAL A 90 -2.36 -3.13 -0.08
C VAL A 90 -3.24 -4.25 0.47
N LYS A 91 -2.66 -5.11 1.32
CA LYS A 91 -3.43 -6.21 1.96
C LYS A 91 -4.30 -5.73 3.13
N ALA A 92 -3.80 -4.76 3.91
CA ALA A 92 -4.49 -4.21 5.05
C ALA A 92 -4.01 -2.78 5.32
N VAL A 93 -4.91 -1.93 5.80
CA VAL A 93 -4.61 -0.59 6.30
C VAL A 93 -4.99 -0.59 7.78
N VAL A 94 -4.03 -0.31 8.63
CA VAL A 94 -4.22 -0.24 10.09
C VAL A 94 -3.73 1.12 10.55
N ASP A 95 -4.55 1.81 11.34
CA ASP A 95 -4.10 2.99 12.05
C ASP A 95 -3.35 2.57 13.31
N VAL A 96 -2.12 3.04 13.46
CA VAL A 96 -1.25 2.67 14.60
C VAL A 96 -1.38 3.64 15.78
N ASP A 97 -2.15 4.72 15.61
CA ASP A 97 -2.38 5.78 16.61
C ASP A 97 -3.69 5.53 17.39
N GLU A 98 -4.65 4.81 16.81
CA GLU A 98 -5.78 4.20 17.52
C GLU A 98 -5.33 2.98 18.35
N GLN A 99 -4.76 3.23 19.53
CA GLN A 99 -4.48 2.23 20.56
C GLN A 99 -5.41 2.41 21.76
#